data_AF-A0A846TR06-F1
#
_entry.id   AF-A0A846TR06-F1
#
_cell.length_a   1.000
_cell.length_b   1.000
_cell.length_c   1.000
_cell.angle_alpha   90.00
_cell.angle_beta   90.00
_cell.angle_gamma   90.00
#
_symmetry.space_group_name_H-M   'P 1'
#
loop_
_entity.id
_entity.type
_entity.pdbx_description
1 polymer ?
#
loop_
_entity_poly.entity_id
_entity_poly.type
_entity_poly.pdbx_seq_one_letter_code
_entity_poly.pdbx_strand_id
1 'polypeptide(L)'
;MTSDDLRRQLDAIFNARDRANMAPTIEAFEALLAKHPGDPEVLFKVGGAYDTAGQEQRALEFYERALDAGLGGDSLRAFYLPYGSTLKNVGRIEESLVVFERAREQFPDDAALVVFHALTLHESGQHGAALGEVLTMVADCLDRPEIVRYGPAIRGYAAALTEQA
;
A
#
# COMPACT_ATOMS: atom_id res chain seq x y z
N MET A 1 12.48 -1.77 -27.61
CA MET A 1 12.34 -0.76 -26.54
C MET A 1 13.23 -1.20 -25.40
N THR A 2 14.05 -0.29 -24.85
CA THR A 2 14.89 -0.63 -23.69
C THR A 2 14.07 -0.64 -22.39
N SER A 3 14.57 -1.28 -21.34
CA SER A 3 13.95 -1.22 -20.01
C SER A 3 13.81 0.23 -19.51
N ASP A 4 14.77 1.09 -19.86
CA ASP A 4 14.77 2.51 -19.48
C ASP A 4 13.74 3.33 -20.26
N ASP A 5 13.50 2.99 -21.53
CA ASP A 5 12.43 3.59 -22.33
C ASP A 5 11.04 3.24 -21.77
N LEU A 6 10.84 1.99 -21.34
CA LEU A 6 9.59 1.54 -20.74
C LEU A 6 9.33 2.27 -19.43
N ARG A 7 10.32 2.30 -18.54
CA ARG A 7 10.23 2.99 -17.25
C ARG A 7 9.88 4.46 -17.43
N ARG A 8 10.54 5.17 -18.36
CA ARG A 8 10.21 6.56 -18.69
C ARG A 8 8.79 6.75 -19.19
N GLN A 9 8.26 5.82 -20.00
CA GLN A 9 6.87 5.89 -20.45
C GLN A 9 5.88 5.67 -19.30
N LEU A 10 6.14 4.69 -18.43
CA LEU A 10 5.32 4.46 -17.25
C LEU A 10 5.29 5.69 -16.33
N ASP A 11 6.45 6.29 -16.08
CA ASP A 11 6.57 7.50 -15.26
C ASP A 11 5.86 8.69 -15.92
N ALA A 12 5.99 8.86 -17.24
CA ALA A 12 5.31 9.92 -17.97
C ALA A 12 3.78 9.81 -17.88
N ILE A 13 3.22 8.60 -18.09
CA ILE A 13 1.77 8.36 -17.97
C ILE A 13 1.32 8.61 -16.52
N PHE A 14 2.07 8.09 -15.55
CA PHE A 14 1.76 8.26 -14.14
C PHE A 14 1.74 9.74 -13.75
N ASN A 15 2.75 10.51 -14.15
CA ASN A 15 2.86 11.93 -13.78
C ASN A 15 1.82 12.82 -14.48
N ALA A 16 1.32 12.42 -15.66
CA ALA A 16 0.29 13.14 -16.40
C ALA A 16 -1.14 12.82 -15.94
N ARG A 17 -1.32 11.94 -14.95
CA ARG A 17 -2.64 11.44 -14.54
C ARG A 17 -3.52 12.55 -13.94
N ASP A 18 -4.78 12.61 -14.38
CA ASP A 18 -5.82 13.46 -13.77
C ASP A 18 -6.70 12.61 -12.86
N ARG A 19 -6.48 12.64 -11.53
CA ARG A 19 -7.23 11.78 -10.60
C ARG A 19 -8.76 12.01 -10.63
N ALA A 20 -9.25 13.12 -11.19
CA ALA A 20 -10.67 13.33 -11.41
C ALA A 20 -11.20 12.62 -12.68
N ASN A 21 -10.33 12.30 -13.63
CA ASN A 21 -10.64 11.60 -14.87
C ASN A 21 -9.52 10.61 -15.27
N MET A 22 -9.62 9.37 -14.79
CA MET A 22 -8.64 8.30 -15.07
C MET A 22 -8.77 7.61 -16.41
N ALA A 23 -9.81 7.87 -17.20
CA ALA A 23 -10.01 7.18 -18.47
C ALA A 23 -8.79 7.30 -19.44
N PRO A 24 -8.18 8.49 -19.66
CA PRO A 24 -7.01 8.61 -20.52
C PRO A 24 -5.76 7.90 -19.96
N THR A 25 -5.59 7.91 -18.64
CA THR A 25 -4.47 7.22 -17.98
C THR A 25 -4.59 5.71 -18.10
N ILE A 26 -5.80 5.18 -17.91
CA ILE A 26 -6.10 3.76 -18.11
C ILE A 26 -5.83 3.36 -19.55
N GLU A 27 -6.35 4.10 -20.54
CA GLU A 27 -6.13 3.82 -21.96
C GLU A 27 -4.63 3.78 -22.32
N ALA A 28 -3.85 4.74 -21.80
CA ALA A 28 -2.41 4.79 -22.02
C ALA A 28 -1.68 3.59 -21.40
N PHE A 29 -2.04 3.18 -20.17
CA PHE A 29 -1.46 2.00 -19.55
C PHE A 29 -1.90 0.69 -20.21
N GLU A 30 -3.15 0.57 -20.66
CA GLU A 30 -3.65 -0.58 -21.42
C GLU A 30 -2.92 -0.72 -22.77
N ALA A 31 -2.61 0.40 -23.43
CA ALA A 31 -1.82 0.40 -24.66
C ALA A 31 -0.37 -0.08 -24.42
N LEU A 32 0.22 0.18 -23.25
CA LEU A 32 1.50 -0.39 -22.85
C LEU A 32 1.37 -1.88 -22.50
N LEU A 33 0.32 -2.26 -21.76
CA LEU A 33 0.03 -3.64 -21.42
C LEU A 33 -0.12 -4.52 -22.67
N ALA A 34 -0.78 -4.02 -23.72
CA ALA A 34 -0.92 -4.74 -24.98
C ALA A 34 0.44 -5.07 -25.63
N LYS A 35 1.46 -4.24 -25.41
CA LYS A 35 2.83 -4.45 -25.89
C LYS A 35 3.67 -5.30 -24.92
N HIS A 36 3.32 -5.27 -23.64
CA HIS A 36 4.08 -5.88 -22.53
C HIS A 36 3.14 -6.64 -21.55
N PRO A 37 2.43 -7.69 -22.01
CA PRO A 37 1.31 -8.28 -21.26
C PRO A 37 1.69 -9.00 -19.96
N GLY A 38 2.96 -9.34 -19.78
CA GLY A 38 3.51 -10.02 -18.61
C GLY A 38 4.61 -9.25 -17.90
N ASP A 39 4.79 -7.96 -18.21
CA ASP A 39 5.76 -7.13 -17.49
C ASP A 39 5.17 -6.72 -16.12
N PRO A 40 5.83 -7.05 -15.00
CA PRO A 40 5.28 -6.84 -13.66
C PRO A 40 5.07 -5.35 -13.34
N GLU A 41 5.92 -4.45 -13.84
CA GLU A 41 5.77 -3.01 -13.62
C GLU A 41 4.56 -2.47 -14.36
N VAL A 42 4.35 -2.89 -15.61
CA VAL A 42 3.18 -2.51 -16.40
C VAL A 42 1.90 -2.99 -15.73
N LEU A 43 1.86 -4.26 -15.30
CA LEU A 43 0.73 -4.83 -14.58
C LEU A 43 0.42 -4.04 -13.30
N PHE A 44 1.45 -3.71 -12.51
CA PHE A 44 1.30 -2.89 -11.30
C PHE A 44 0.71 -1.51 -11.60
N LYS A 45 1.21 -0.82 -12.63
CA LYS A 45 0.69 0.52 -13.00
C LYS A 45 -0.74 0.49 -13.52
N VAL A 46 -1.11 -0.54 -14.28
CA VAL A 46 -2.50 -0.76 -14.71
C VAL A 46 -3.41 -0.97 -13.49
N GLY A 47 -3.00 -1.81 -12.54
CA GLY A 47 -3.73 -2.01 -11.28
C GLY A 47 -3.94 -0.69 -10.53
N GLY A 48 -2.87 0.10 -10.37
CA GLY A 48 -2.93 1.43 -9.74
C GLY A 48 -3.84 2.44 -10.44
N ALA A 49 -3.96 2.38 -11.77
CA ALA A 49 -4.87 3.24 -12.51
C ALA A 49 -6.34 2.86 -12.28
N TYR A 50 -6.65 1.56 -12.24
CA TYR A 50 -8.00 1.08 -11.91
C TYR A 50 -8.37 1.37 -10.46
N ASP A 51 -7.45 1.18 -9.52
CA ASP A 51 -7.65 1.50 -8.10
C ASP A 51 -7.97 2.98 -7.92
N THR A 52 -7.18 3.86 -8.55
CA THR A 52 -7.42 5.31 -8.54
C THR A 52 -8.78 5.69 -9.16
N ALA A 53 -9.27 4.89 -10.12
CA ALA A 53 -10.58 5.07 -10.76
C ALA A 53 -11.75 4.44 -9.98
N GLY A 54 -11.50 3.83 -8.81
CA GLY A 54 -12.51 3.15 -8.00
C GLY A 54 -12.95 1.78 -8.56
N GLN A 55 -12.20 1.21 -9.51
CA GLN A 55 -12.46 -0.12 -10.08
C GLN A 55 -11.64 -1.18 -9.33
N GLU A 56 -11.91 -1.33 -8.04
CA GLU A 56 -11.09 -2.09 -7.08
C GLU A 56 -10.93 -3.57 -7.45
N GLN A 57 -11.99 -4.24 -7.94
CA GLN A 57 -11.89 -5.65 -8.35
C GLN A 57 -10.94 -5.83 -9.53
N ARG A 58 -10.98 -4.93 -10.53
CA ARG A 58 -10.03 -4.96 -11.66
C ARG A 58 -8.62 -4.65 -11.20
N ALA A 59 -8.46 -3.73 -10.26
CA ALA A 59 -7.16 -3.42 -9.69
C ALA A 59 -6.52 -4.65 -9.05
N LEU A 60 -7.28 -5.41 -8.26
CA LEU A 60 -6.80 -6.65 -7.62
C LEU A 60 -6.36 -7.69 -8.65
N GLU A 61 -7.12 -7.91 -9.73
CA GLU A 61 -6.72 -8.84 -10.80
C GLU A 61 -5.34 -8.47 -11.38
N PHE A 62 -5.08 -7.18 -11.59
CA PHE A 62 -3.78 -6.73 -12.10
C PHE A 62 -2.67 -6.76 -11.06
N TYR A 63 -2.98 -6.47 -9.80
CA TYR A 63 -2.02 -6.57 -8.70
C TYR A 63 -1.56 -8.00 -8.45
N GLU A 64 -2.48 -8.95 -8.42
CA GLU A 64 -2.18 -10.39 -8.27
C GLU A 64 -1.32 -10.87 -9.45
N ARG A 65 -1.66 -10.48 -10.69
CA ARG A 65 -0.84 -10.78 -11.87
C ARG A 65 0.56 -10.16 -11.81
N ALA A 66 0.71 -8.95 -11.25
CA ALA A 66 2.01 -8.31 -11.10
C ALA A 66 2.91 -9.10 -10.13
N LEU A 67 2.35 -9.56 -9.01
CA LEU A 67 3.06 -10.44 -8.07
C LEU A 67 3.45 -11.76 -8.73
N ASP A 68 2.54 -12.41 -9.45
CA ASP A 68 2.80 -13.67 -10.16
C ASP A 68 3.88 -13.52 -11.25
N ALA A 69 3.94 -12.34 -11.88
CA ALA A 69 4.97 -11.97 -12.85
C ALA A 69 6.33 -11.59 -12.21
N GLY A 70 6.44 -11.64 -10.88
CA GLY A 70 7.70 -11.42 -10.16
C GLY A 70 8.00 -9.96 -9.84
N LEU A 71 6.99 -9.12 -9.59
CA LEU A 71 7.19 -7.76 -9.10
C LEU A 71 8.12 -7.75 -7.87
N GLY A 72 9.19 -6.96 -7.92
CA GLY A 72 10.26 -6.97 -6.93
C GLY A 72 10.87 -5.58 -6.70
N GLY A 73 11.89 -5.52 -5.84
CA GLY A 73 12.65 -4.30 -5.56
C GLY A 73 11.80 -3.14 -5.01
N ASP A 74 12.15 -1.92 -5.39
CA ASP A 74 11.47 -0.69 -4.93
C ASP A 74 9.97 -0.68 -5.29
N SER A 75 9.59 -1.31 -6.40
CA SER A 75 8.20 -1.37 -6.84
C SER A 75 7.38 -2.32 -5.99
N LEU A 76 7.96 -3.42 -5.50
CA LEU A 76 7.29 -4.29 -4.53
C LEU A 76 7.00 -3.53 -3.22
N ARG A 77 7.93 -2.67 -2.77
CA ARG A 77 7.67 -1.76 -1.64
C ARG A 77 6.48 -0.85 -1.91
N ALA A 78 6.47 -0.17 -3.07
CA ALA A 78 5.40 0.73 -3.47
C ALA A 78 4.05 0.03 -3.72
N PHE A 79 4.08 -1.28 -3.97
CA PHE A 79 2.90 -2.12 -4.24
C PHE A 79 2.11 -2.48 -2.99
N TYR A 80 2.78 -2.76 -1.86
CA TYR A 80 2.12 -3.27 -0.65
C TYR A 80 0.99 -2.37 -0.16
N LEU A 81 1.20 -1.06 -0.16
CA LEU A 81 0.22 -0.09 0.33
C LEU A 81 -1.07 -0.09 -0.49
N PRO A 82 -1.05 0.19 -1.82
CA PRO A 82 -2.28 0.16 -2.61
C PRO A 82 -2.91 -1.23 -2.61
N TYR A 83 -2.15 -2.32 -2.78
CA TYR A 83 -2.72 -3.67 -2.80
C TYR A 83 -3.45 -4.03 -1.49
N GLY A 84 -2.79 -3.82 -0.34
CA GLY A 84 -3.40 -4.06 0.97
C GLY A 84 -4.63 -3.18 1.21
N SER A 85 -4.56 -1.90 0.81
CA SER A 85 -5.71 -0.99 0.94
C SER A 85 -6.88 -1.40 0.06
N THR A 86 -6.64 -1.81 -1.19
CA THR A 86 -7.70 -2.28 -2.09
C THR A 86 -8.35 -3.55 -1.55
N LEU A 87 -7.58 -4.51 -1.02
CA LEU A 87 -8.12 -5.70 -0.35
C LEU A 87 -9.04 -5.32 0.81
N LYS A 88 -8.62 -4.37 1.65
CA LYS A 88 -9.44 -3.86 2.77
C LYS A 88 -10.76 -3.28 2.26
N ASN A 89 -10.72 -2.43 1.24
CA ASN A 89 -11.90 -1.74 0.72
C ASN A 89 -12.93 -2.70 0.12
N VAL A 90 -12.49 -3.79 -0.54
CA VAL A 90 -13.41 -4.81 -1.06
C VAL A 90 -13.87 -5.84 -0.01
N GLY A 91 -13.49 -5.66 1.26
CA GLY A 91 -13.88 -6.53 2.37
C GLY A 91 -13.04 -7.80 2.52
N ARG A 92 -11.93 -7.96 1.78
CA ARG A 92 -10.95 -9.04 1.95
C ARG A 92 -9.99 -8.71 3.09
N ILE A 93 -10.54 -8.49 4.29
CA ILE A 93 -9.84 -7.93 5.45
C ILE A 93 -8.66 -8.82 5.90
N GLU A 94 -8.86 -10.12 6.03
CA GLU A 94 -7.81 -11.04 6.48
C GLU A 94 -6.62 -11.10 5.52
N GLU A 95 -6.89 -11.04 4.22
CA GLU A 95 -5.83 -11.02 3.21
C GLU A 95 -5.07 -9.70 3.24
N SER A 96 -5.77 -8.59 3.50
CA SER A 96 -5.15 -7.29 3.71
C SER A 96 -4.20 -7.29 4.92
N LEU A 97 -4.60 -7.91 6.04
CA LEU A 97 -3.75 -8.05 7.23
C LEU A 97 -2.46 -8.81 6.90
N VAL A 98 -2.57 -9.99 6.27
CA VAL A 98 -1.40 -10.79 5.85
C VAL A 98 -0.45 -10.01 4.93
N VAL A 99 -1.00 -9.22 4.00
CA VAL A 99 -0.22 -8.37 3.10
C VAL A 99 0.56 -7.31 3.88
N PHE A 100 -0.09 -6.62 4.82
CA PHE A 100 0.54 -5.57 5.61
C PHE A 100 1.53 -6.11 6.65
N GLU A 101 1.27 -7.27 7.27
CA GLU A 101 2.22 -7.98 8.13
C GLU A 101 3.51 -8.27 7.36
N ARG A 102 3.38 -8.92 6.19
CA ARG A 102 4.52 -9.19 5.30
C ARG A 102 5.26 -7.93 4.85
N ALA A 103 4.52 -6.86 4.58
CA ALA A 103 5.10 -5.59 4.17
C ALA A 103 5.95 -4.97 5.31
N ARG A 104 5.44 -5.01 6.55
CA ARG A 104 6.13 -4.49 7.74
C ARG A 104 7.34 -5.31 8.14
N GLU A 105 7.33 -6.63 7.92
CA GLU A 105 8.51 -7.48 8.09
C GLU A 105 9.64 -7.09 7.12
N GLN A 106 9.30 -6.75 5.87
CA GLN A 106 10.27 -6.37 4.85
C GLN A 106 10.72 -4.90 4.97
N PHE A 107 9.83 -4.02 5.42
CA PHE A 107 10.07 -2.57 5.51
C PHE A 107 9.65 -2.03 6.88
N PRO A 108 10.38 -2.40 7.96
CA PRO A 108 10.01 -2.06 9.33
C PRO A 108 9.98 -0.56 9.64
N ASP A 109 10.75 0.24 8.88
CA ASP A 109 10.85 1.69 9.07
C ASP A 109 9.78 2.49 8.30
N ASP A 110 8.90 1.82 7.54
CA ASP A 110 7.87 2.50 6.76
C ASP A 110 6.62 2.79 7.60
N ALA A 111 6.57 3.98 8.17
CA ALA A 111 5.44 4.43 8.99
C ALA A 111 4.09 4.40 8.26
N ALA A 112 4.06 4.51 6.92
CA ALA A 112 2.81 4.42 6.18
C ALA A 112 2.24 2.99 6.26
N LEU A 113 3.07 1.96 6.20
CA LEU A 113 2.62 0.57 6.37
C LEU A 113 2.00 0.33 7.75
N VAL A 114 2.55 0.95 8.81
CA VAL A 114 1.96 0.88 10.15
C VAL A 114 0.57 1.51 10.18
N VAL A 115 0.40 2.69 9.58
CA VAL A 115 -0.89 3.38 9.54
C VAL A 115 -1.94 2.55 8.80
N PHE A 116 -1.61 2.02 7.63
CA PHE A 116 -2.57 1.24 6.83
C PHE A 116 -2.86 -0.15 7.44
N HIS A 117 -1.88 -0.77 8.10
CA HIS A 117 -2.12 -1.97 8.90
C HIS A 117 -3.08 -1.69 10.06
N ALA A 118 -2.86 -0.61 10.82
CA ALA A 118 -3.76 -0.21 11.90
C ALA A 118 -5.18 0.10 11.41
N LEU A 119 -5.35 0.72 10.24
CA LEU A 119 -6.67 0.89 9.63
C LEU A 119 -7.34 -0.47 9.33
N THR A 120 -6.57 -1.44 8.85
CA THR A 120 -7.07 -2.79 8.56
C THR A 120 -7.44 -3.55 9.84
N LEU A 121 -6.60 -3.46 10.88
CA LEU A 121 -6.91 -3.98 12.22
C LEU A 121 -8.22 -3.38 12.76
N HIS A 122 -8.41 -2.08 12.59
CA HIS A 122 -9.64 -1.40 12.99
C HIS A 122 -10.87 -1.95 12.25
N GLU A 123 -10.81 -2.13 10.92
CA GLU A 123 -11.89 -2.74 10.14
C GLU A 123 -12.18 -4.19 10.58
N SER A 124 -11.17 -4.92 11.06
CA SER A 124 -11.34 -6.29 11.60
C SER A 124 -11.93 -6.33 13.02
N GLY A 125 -12.15 -5.18 13.66
CA GLY A 125 -12.64 -5.09 15.05
C GLY A 125 -11.54 -5.09 16.12
N GLN A 126 -10.27 -5.24 15.73
CA GLN A 126 -9.10 -5.22 16.62
C GLN A 126 -8.69 -3.78 16.97
N HIS A 127 -9.63 -3.00 17.52
CA HIS A 127 -9.47 -1.57 17.76
C HIS A 127 -8.33 -1.23 18.74
N GLY A 128 -8.12 -2.08 19.76
CA GLY A 128 -7.03 -1.93 20.72
C GLY A 128 -5.66 -2.06 20.05
N ALA A 129 -5.44 -3.15 19.32
CA ALA A 129 -4.23 -3.37 18.54
C ALA A 129 -3.98 -2.24 17.52
N ALA A 130 -5.01 -1.82 16.79
CA ALA A 130 -4.92 -0.70 15.84
C ALA A 130 -4.40 0.58 16.50
N LEU A 131 -4.99 0.99 17.63
CA LEU A 131 -4.56 2.18 18.34
C LEU A 131 -3.18 2.01 18.97
N GLY A 132 -2.88 0.84 19.52
CA GLY A 132 -1.56 0.52 20.08
C GLY A 132 -0.44 0.66 19.05
N GLU A 133 -0.65 0.19 17.82
CA GLU A 133 0.33 0.35 16.74
C GLU A 133 0.60 1.81 16.38
N VAL A 134 -0.46 2.61 16.23
CA VAL A 134 -0.32 4.03 15.90
C VAL A 134 0.37 4.80 17.03
N LEU A 135 0.03 4.53 18.29
CA LEU A 135 0.68 5.16 19.44
C LEU A 135 2.15 4.81 19.53
N THR A 136 2.51 3.56 19.23
CA THR A 136 3.91 3.13 19.15
C THR A 136 4.61 3.92 18.05
N MET A 137 4.09 3.92 16.82
CA MET A 137 4.70 4.70 15.72
C MET A 137 4.88 6.18 16.06
N VAL A 138 3.90 6.81 16.71
CA VAL A 138 4.01 8.21 17.16
C VAL A 138 5.14 8.39 18.17
N ALA A 139 5.29 7.50 19.16
CA ALA A 139 6.34 7.58 20.16
C ALA A 139 7.75 7.33 19.60
N ASP A 140 7.86 6.67 18.45
CA ASP A 140 9.13 6.26 17.83
C ASP A 140 9.59 7.25 16.76
N CYS A 141 8.65 7.78 15.98
CA CYS A 141 8.97 8.54 14.77
C CYS A 141 8.74 10.05 14.90
N LEU A 142 7.92 10.51 15.86
CA LEU A 142 7.56 11.92 15.95
C LEU A 142 8.47 12.69 16.92
N ASP A 143 9.45 13.41 16.38
CA ASP A 143 10.37 14.27 17.13
C ASP A 143 9.72 15.61 17.52
N ARG A 144 8.81 15.55 18.50
CA ARG A 144 8.22 16.72 19.16
C ARG A 144 8.56 16.69 20.65
N PRO A 145 8.99 17.80 21.27
CA PRO A 145 9.46 17.80 22.66
C PRO A 145 8.49 17.15 23.65
N GLU A 146 7.19 17.38 23.49
CA GLU A 146 6.13 16.82 24.32
C GLU A 146 5.99 15.31 24.11
N ILE A 147 6.07 14.84 22.88
CA ILE A 147 5.98 13.41 22.54
C ILE A 147 7.21 12.67 23.05
N VAL A 148 8.41 13.23 22.87
CA VAL A 148 9.66 12.66 23.41
C VAL A 148 9.60 12.59 24.94
N ARG A 149 9.13 13.67 25.60
CA ARG A 149 9.00 13.71 27.07
C ARG A 149 8.04 12.65 27.61
N TYR A 150 6.93 12.39 26.92
CA TYR A 150 5.91 11.44 27.33
C TYR A 150 6.01 10.07 26.63
N GLY A 151 7.05 9.84 25.82
CA GLY A 151 7.24 8.62 25.02
C GLY A 151 7.10 7.32 25.81
N PRO A 152 7.73 7.18 27.00
CA PRO A 152 7.55 5.99 27.84
C PRO A 152 6.09 5.72 28.25
N ALA A 153 5.32 6.78 28.54
CA ALA A 153 3.91 6.63 28.90
C ALA A 153 3.06 6.25 27.68
N ILE A 154 3.32 6.85 26.51
CA ILE A 154 2.64 6.54 25.26
C ILE A 154 2.86 5.05 24.90
N ARG A 155 4.09 4.55 24.99
CA ARG A 155 4.40 3.12 24.78
C ARG A 155 3.72 2.22 25.80
N GLY A 156 3.63 2.65 27.06
CA GLY A 156 2.89 1.93 28.09
C GLY A 156 1.41 1.76 27.77
N TYR A 157 0.74 2.83 27.31
CA TYR A 157 -0.65 2.75 26.85
C TYR A 157 -0.79 1.88 25.60
N ALA A 158 0.15 1.99 24.65
CA ALA A 158 0.16 1.15 23.46
C ALA A 158 0.22 -0.34 23.80
N ALA A 159 1.13 -0.75 24.70
CA ALA A 159 1.25 -2.14 25.13
C ALA A 159 -0.04 -2.65 25.80
N ALA A 160 -0.63 -1.86 26.70
CA ALA A 160 -1.87 -2.23 27.39
C ALA A 160 -3.06 -2.41 26.43
N LEU A 161 -3.14 -1.64 25.35
CA LEU A 161 -4.18 -1.76 24.34
C LEU A 161 -4.03 -3.01 23.47
N THR A 162 -2.79 -3.41 23.18
CA THR A 162 -2.50 -4.61 22.38
C THR A 162 -2.68 -5.90 23.18
N GLU A 163 -2.40 -5.89 24.49
CA GLU A 163 -2.58 -7.05 25.38
C GLU A 163 -4.07 -7.38 25.67
N GLN A 164 -4.98 -6.44 25.41
CA GLN A 164 -6.42 -6.57 25.64
C GLN A 164 -7.21 -6.98 24.39
N ALA A 165 -6.54 -7.10 23.24
CA ALA A 165 -7.13 -7.38 21.92
C ALA A 165 -7.31 -8.87 21.63
#